data_AF-A0A2N2SSZ1-F1
#
_entry.id   AF-A0A2N2SSZ1-F1
#
_cell.length_a   1.000
_cell.length_b   1.000
_cell.length_c   1.000
_cell.angle_alpha   90.00
_cell.angle_beta   90.00
_cell.angle_gamma   90.00
#
_symmetry.space_group_name_H-M   'P 1'
#
loop_
_entity.id
_entity.type
_entity.pdbx_description
1 polymer ?
#
loop_
_entity_poly.entity_id
_entity_poly.type
_entity_poly.pdbx_seq_one_letter_code
_entity_poly.pdbx_strand_id
1 'polypeptide(L)'
;HVRRLYSEGTRPRLPWAARIPAFISNPEPVLPILDALKNDENLYVRRSVANHLGDIAKDHHEMVFGICERWLKGASSEVKWLIRHALRHPAKKENKTALQLRAAAK
;
A
#
# COMPACT_ATOMS: atom_id res chain seq x y z
N HIS A 1 11.99 -5.63 13.62
CA HIS A 1 12.81 -5.22 12.45
C HIS A 1 12.70 -6.15 11.25
N VAL A 2 12.75 -7.49 11.44
CA VAL A 2 12.62 -8.48 10.34
C VAL A 2 11.36 -8.32 9.49
N ARG A 3 10.18 -8.15 10.11
CA ARG A 3 8.90 -7.98 9.39
C ARG A 3 8.89 -6.77 8.44
N ARG A 4 9.56 -5.68 8.83
CA ARG A 4 9.71 -4.52 7.96
C ARG A 4 10.71 -4.76 6.84
N LEU A 5 11.77 -5.53 7.08
CA LEU A 5 12.74 -5.85 6.03
C LEU A 5 12.06 -6.58 4.86
N TYR A 6 11.15 -7.50 5.14
CA TYR A 6 10.38 -8.18 4.08
C TYR A 6 9.50 -7.21 3.27
N SER A 7 8.75 -6.34 3.95
CA SER A 7 7.91 -5.33 3.26
C SER A 7 8.74 -4.29 2.49
N GLU A 8 9.87 -3.85 3.04
CA GLU A 8 10.71 -2.79 2.46
C GLU A 8 11.61 -3.32 1.34
N GLY A 9 12.20 -4.51 1.54
CA GLY A 9 13.14 -5.13 0.60
C GLY A 9 12.48 -5.66 -0.68
N THR A 10 11.17 -5.90 -0.65
CA THR A 10 10.40 -6.32 -1.83
C THR A 10 9.72 -5.15 -2.55
N ARG A 11 9.96 -3.90 -2.13
CA ARG A 11 9.33 -2.73 -2.75
C ARG A 11 9.77 -2.61 -4.22
N PRO A 12 8.82 -2.53 -5.17
CA PRO A 12 9.15 -2.46 -6.59
C PRO A 12 9.93 -1.19 -6.97
N ARG A 13 9.75 -0.10 -6.20
CA ARG A 13 10.34 1.22 -6.46
C ARG A 13 10.95 1.83 -5.20
N LEU A 14 11.83 1.09 -4.53
CA LEU A 14 12.57 1.63 -3.37
C LEU A 14 13.43 2.83 -3.81
N PRO A 15 13.38 4.00 -3.13
CA PRO A 15 14.05 5.23 -3.60
C PRO A 15 15.57 5.12 -3.76
N TRP A 16 16.23 4.23 -3.03
CA TRP A 16 17.70 4.11 -2.98
C TRP A 16 18.21 2.72 -3.41
N ALA A 17 17.35 1.88 -3.99
CA ALA A 17 17.76 0.61 -4.57
C ALA A 17 17.30 0.48 -6.02
N ALA A 18 17.90 -0.48 -6.74
CA ALA A 18 17.44 -0.83 -8.07
C ALA A 18 15.96 -1.23 -8.02
N ARG A 19 15.22 -0.82 -9.05
CA ARG A 19 13.84 -1.29 -9.24
C ARG A 19 13.85 -2.80 -9.40
N ILE A 20 12.77 -3.46 -8.97
CA ILE A 20 12.58 -4.90 -9.18
C ILE A 20 11.53 -5.05 -10.30
N PRO A 21 11.94 -5.22 -11.58
CA PRO A 21 11.02 -5.20 -12.70
C PRO A 21 9.97 -6.30 -12.63
N ALA A 22 10.32 -7.47 -12.05
CA ALA A 22 9.41 -8.57 -11.84
C ALA A 22 8.19 -8.16 -10.98
N PHE A 23 8.41 -7.44 -9.87
CA PHE A 23 7.32 -6.99 -8.99
C PHE A 23 6.64 -5.71 -9.47
N ILE A 24 7.30 -4.93 -10.34
CA ILE A 24 6.60 -3.88 -11.10
C ILE A 24 5.64 -4.52 -12.10
N SER A 25 6.03 -5.59 -12.80
CA SER A 25 5.20 -6.24 -13.81
C SER A 25 4.07 -7.04 -13.20
N ASN A 26 4.36 -7.83 -12.16
CA ASN A 26 3.34 -8.57 -11.42
C ASN A 26 3.55 -8.40 -9.89
N PRO A 27 2.72 -7.56 -9.22
CA PRO A 27 2.79 -7.37 -7.78
C PRO A 27 2.08 -8.48 -6.97
N GLU A 28 1.38 -9.42 -7.59
CA GLU A 28 0.65 -10.49 -6.87
C GLU A 28 1.49 -11.25 -5.83
N PRO A 29 2.77 -11.60 -6.08
CA PRO A 29 3.57 -12.37 -5.12
C PRO A 29 3.79 -11.66 -3.78
N VAL A 30 3.75 -10.31 -3.76
CA VAL A 30 3.98 -9.52 -2.55
C VAL A 30 2.68 -9.20 -1.79
N LEU A 31 1.51 -9.36 -2.42
CA LEU A 31 0.22 -9.01 -1.82
C LEU A 31 -0.10 -9.81 -0.54
N PRO A 32 0.14 -11.14 -0.45
CA PRO A 32 -0.14 -11.89 0.77
C PRO A 32 0.63 -11.37 1.98
N ILE A 33 1.87 -10.90 1.76
CA ILE A 33 2.71 -10.33 2.81
C ILE A 33 2.13 -9.00 3.28
N LEU A 34 1.72 -8.13 2.34
CA LEU A 34 1.12 -6.85 2.69
C LEU A 34 -0.21 -7.03 3.44
N ASP A 35 -1.02 -8.03 3.05
CA ASP A 35 -2.29 -8.34 3.70
C ASP A 35 -2.09 -8.83 5.14
N ALA A 36 -1.08 -9.67 5.38
CA ALA A 36 -0.73 -10.13 6.72
C ALA A 36 -0.21 -8.99 7.63
N LEU A 37 0.45 -7.98 7.05
CA LEU A 37 1.12 -6.90 7.82
C LEU A 37 0.27 -5.62 7.98
N LYS A 38 -0.90 -5.52 7.33
CA LYS A 38 -1.74 -4.30 7.37
C LYS A 38 -2.18 -3.90 8.78
N ASN A 39 -2.37 -4.90 9.65
CA ASN A 39 -2.82 -4.76 11.04
C ASN A 39 -1.67 -4.82 12.07
N ASP A 40 -0.40 -4.83 11.63
CA ASP A 40 0.73 -4.92 12.58
C ASP A 40 0.66 -3.77 13.57
N GLU A 41 0.84 -4.03 14.86
CA GLU A 41 0.75 -3.05 15.96
C GLU A 41 1.77 -1.90 15.81
N ASN A 42 2.90 -2.16 15.15
CA ASN A 42 3.96 -1.20 14.97
C ASN A 42 3.71 -0.29 13.75
N LEU A 43 3.54 1.00 14.00
CA LEU A 43 3.40 2.03 12.97
C LEU A 43 4.51 1.98 11.91
N TYR A 44 5.72 1.61 12.29
CA TYR A 44 6.87 1.50 11.38
C TYR A 44 6.68 0.43 10.31
N VAL A 45 6.03 -0.69 10.67
CA VAL A 45 5.68 -1.77 9.74
C VAL A 45 4.54 -1.30 8.85
N ARG A 46 3.45 -0.77 9.42
CA ARG A 46 2.31 -0.24 8.65
C ARG A 46 2.71 0.85 7.66
N ARG A 47 3.66 1.72 8.03
CA ARG A 47 4.19 2.76 7.13
C ARG A 47 4.97 2.17 5.95
N SER A 48 5.69 1.05 6.14
CA SER A 48 6.34 0.34 5.04
C SER A 48 5.31 -0.29 4.10
N VAL A 49 4.29 -0.96 4.66
CA VAL A 49 3.16 -1.52 3.87
C VAL A 49 2.47 -0.43 3.05
N ALA A 50 2.17 0.71 3.67
CA ALA A 50 1.53 1.84 3.00
C ALA A 50 2.40 2.41 1.87
N ASN A 51 3.71 2.53 2.07
CA ASN A 51 4.63 2.99 1.03
C ASN A 51 4.73 1.96 -0.11
N HIS A 52 4.80 0.67 0.20
CA HIS A 52 4.83 -0.41 -0.78
C HIS A 52 3.56 -0.39 -1.64
N LEU A 53 2.39 -0.35 -1.01
CA LEU A 53 1.11 -0.28 -1.71
C LEU A 53 1.00 1.00 -2.56
N GLY A 54 1.51 2.13 -2.07
CA GLY A 54 1.59 3.37 -2.84
C GLY A 54 2.57 3.32 -4.02
N ASP A 55 3.59 2.48 -3.98
CA ASP A 55 4.48 2.24 -5.13
C ASP A 55 3.79 1.39 -6.19
N ILE A 56 3.08 0.33 -5.79
CA ILE A 56 2.26 -0.49 -6.69
C ILE A 56 1.19 0.37 -7.36
N ALA A 57 0.57 1.31 -6.63
CA ALA A 57 -0.47 2.20 -7.14
C ALA A 57 -0.02 3.12 -8.28
N LYS A 58 1.29 3.24 -8.54
CA LYS A 58 1.81 4.03 -9.66
C LYS A 58 1.65 3.30 -10.99
N ASP A 59 1.67 1.97 -10.97
CA ASP A 59 1.63 1.12 -12.16
C ASP A 59 0.32 0.30 -12.24
N HIS A 60 -0.27 -0.06 -11.09
CA HIS A 60 -1.45 -0.94 -10.95
C HIS A 60 -2.54 -0.31 -10.08
N HIS A 61 -3.06 0.84 -10.49
CA HIS A 61 -3.99 1.64 -9.67
C HIS A 61 -5.30 0.91 -9.36
N GLU A 62 -5.90 0.24 -10.34
CA GLU A 62 -7.17 -0.48 -10.17
C GLU A 62 -7.04 -1.62 -9.15
N MET A 63 -5.95 -2.39 -9.23
CA MET A 63 -5.65 -3.45 -8.28
C MET A 63 -5.54 -2.90 -6.84
N VAL A 64 -4.83 -1.77 -6.66
CA VAL A 64 -4.69 -1.15 -5.34
C VAL A 64 -6.02 -0.59 -4.83
N PHE A 65 -6.86 -0.01 -5.69
CA PHE A 65 -8.19 0.44 -5.28
C PHE A 65 -9.04 -0.72 -4.80
N GLY A 66 -9.06 -1.84 -5.53
CA GLY A 66 -9.76 -3.05 -5.08
C GLY A 66 -9.24 -3.60 -3.75
N ILE A 67 -7.94 -3.56 -3.51
CA ILE A 67 -7.35 -3.94 -2.21
C ILE A 67 -7.83 -2.99 -1.10
N CYS A 68 -7.74 -1.68 -1.33
CA CYS A 68 -8.16 -0.67 -0.35
C CYS A 68 -9.66 -0.77 -0.03
N GLU A 69 -10.51 -1.01 -1.02
CA GLU A 69 -11.95 -1.24 -0.82
C GLU A 69 -12.22 -2.47 0.05
N ARG A 70 -11.53 -3.58 -0.22
CA ARG A 70 -11.64 -4.78 0.61
C ARG A 70 -11.18 -4.53 2.04
N TRP A 71 -10.06 -3.85 2.21
CA TRP A 71 -9.50 -3.55 3.52
C TRP A 71 -10.31 -2.54 4.32
N LEU A 72 -11.08 -1.68 3.65
CA LEU A 72 -11.93 -0.70 4.31
C LEU A 72 -13.10 -1.34 5.07
N LYS A 73 -13.57 -2.51 4.62
CA LYS A 73 -14.66 -3.26 5.27
C LYS A 73 -14.21 -3.74 6.66
N GLY A 74 -14.76 -3.15 7.73
CA GLY A 74 -14.39 -3.48 9.11
C GLY A 74 -13.01 -2.95 9.53
N ALA A 75 -12.48 -1.95 8.84
CA ALA A 75 -11.14 -1.41 9.11
C ALA A 75 -11.01 -0.75 10.48
N SER A 76 -9.92 -1.07 11.18
CA SER A 76 -9.47 -0.31 12.35
C SER A 76 -8.93 1.08 11.95
N SER A 77 -8.69 1.95 12.93
CA SER A 77 -8.14 3.28 12.70
C SER A 77 -6.75 3.23 12.05
N GLU A 78 -5.97 2.19 12.36
CA GLU A 78 -4.63 1.92 11.82
C GLU A 78 -4.68 1.56 10.34
N VAL A 79 -5.61 0.71 9.93
CA VAL A 79 -5.79 0.33 8.51
C VAL A 79 -6.32 1.50 7.71
N LYS A 80 -7.27 2.27 8.27
CA LYS A 80 -7.74 3.52 7.65
C LYS A 80 -6.59 4.50 7.43
N TRP A 81 -5.71 4.67 8.42
CA TRP A 81 -4.49 5.48 8.26
C TRP A 81 -3.58 4.96 7.14
N LEU A 82 -3.37 3.64 7.07
CA LEU A 82 -2.55 2.98 6.05
C LEU A 82 -3.12 3.25 4.64
N ILE A 83 -4.42 3.04 4.43
CA ILE A 83 -5.11 3.28 3.15
C ILE A 83 -4.93 4.75 2.73
N ARG A 84 -5.16 5.70 3.65
CA ARG A 84 -4.94 7.12 3.38
C ARG A 84 -3.48 7.38 3.01
N HIS A 85 -2.51 6.77 3.68
CA HIS A 85 -1.11 7.02 3.37
C HIS A 85 -0.70 6.45 1.99
N ALA A 86 -1.18 5.25 1.64
CA ALA A 86 -0.91 4.60 0.36
C ALA A 86 -1.47 5.40 -0.83
N LEU A 87 -2.70 5.90 -0.72
CA LEU A 87 -3.40 6.60 -1.81
C LEU A 87 -3.04 8.08 -1.96
N ARG A 88 -2.04 8.60 -1.23
CA ARG A 88 -1.67 10.03 -1.27
C ARG A 88 -1.25 10.52 -2.66
N HIS A 89 -0.58 9.68 -3.42
CA HIS A 89 -0.03 10.08 -4.72
C HIS A 89 -1.11 10.12 -5.81
N PRO A 90 -1.95 9.08 -5.98
CA PRO A 90 -3.12 9.16 -6.85
C PRO A 90 -4.07 10.30 -6.48
N ALA A 91 -4.27 10.57 -5.17
CA ALA A 91 -5.12 11.67 -4.73
C ALA A 91 -4.55 13.06 -5.05
N LYS A 92 -3.21 13.23 -4.98
CA LYS A 92 -2.54 14.45 -5.45
C LYS A 92 -2.69 14.68 -6.96
N LYS A 93 -2.92 13.61 -7.73
CA LYS A 93 -3.24 13.66 -9.16
C LYS A 93 -4.74 13.76 -9.44
N GLU A 94 -5.54 14.10 -8.42
CA GLU A 94 -6.99 14.27 -8.51
C GLU A 94 -7.75 13.03 -9.00
N ASN A 95 -7.18 11.83 -8.79
CA ASN A 95 -7.88 10.60 -9.13
C ASN A 95 -9.14 10.45 -8.25
N LYS A 96 -10.31 10.42 -8.89
CA LYS A 96 -11.62 10.40 -8.22
C LYS A 96 -11.78 9.22 -7.27
N THR A 97 -11.42 8.01 -7.70
CA THR A 97 -11.50 6.80 -6.87
C THR A 97 -10.59 6.89 -5.65
N ALA A 98 -9.37 7.39 -5.83
CA ALA A 98 -8.45 7.59 -4.71
C ALA A 98 -8.98 8.61 -3.68
N LEU A 99 -9.60 9.70 -4.14
CA LEU A 99 -10.21 10.70 -3.26
C LEU A 99 -11.40 10.12 -2.48
N GLN A 100 -12.28 9.38 -3.15
CA GLN A 100 -13.42 8.69 -2.52
C GLN A 100 -12.96 7.71 -1.44
N LEU A 101 -11.98 6.85 -1.75
CA LEU A 101 -11.46 5.88 -0.80
C LEU A 101 -10.77 6.55 0.40
N ARG A 102 -10.04 7.64 0.18
CA ARG A 102 -9.44 8.41 1.28
C ARG A 102 -10.49 9.08 2.17
N ALA A 103 -11.59 9.56 1.59
CA ALA A 103 -12.69 10.15 2.34
C ALA A 103 -13.43 9.08 3.16
N ALA A 104 -13.65 7.89 2.58
CA ALA A 104 -14.27 6.77 3.27
C ALA A 104 -13.38 6.19 4.39
N ALA A 105 -12.06 6.33 4.27
CA ALA A 105 -11.08 6.01 5.31
C ALA A 105 -10.81 7.17 6.30
N LYS A 106 -11.68 8.19 6.35
CA LYS A 106 -11.57 9.27 7.34
C LYS A 106 -11.92 8.75 8.74
#